data_AF-A0A978UK25-F1
#
_entry.id   AF-A0A978UK25-F1
#
_cell.length_a   1.000
_cell.length_b   1.000
_cell.length_c   1.000
_cell.angle_alpha   90.00
_cell.angle_beta   90.00
_cell.angle_gamma   90.00
#
_symmetry.space_group_name_H-M   'P 1'
#
loop_
_entity.id
_entity.type
_entity.pdbx_description
1 polymer ?
#
loop_
_entity_poly.entity_id
_entity_poly.type
_entity_poly.pdbx_seq_one_letter_code
_entity_poly.pdbx_strand_id
1 'polypeptide(L)'
;MAMDKNDEEHYGMRELMDPAIRNTTALHLIGFGRFLELAMQCVEESAADRPTMSDVVKAIEIILQNDGMNTNSTSASSSATDFGSSKGALRHPYNNDALPKKDVNDSTNNAFDYSGGYTLSAKVEPK
;
A
#
# COMPACT_ATOMS: atom_id res chain seq x y z
N MET A 1 -4.25 21.06 -11.10
CA MET A 1 -4.77 21.24 -12.48
C MET A 1 -6.27 21.49 -12.37
N ALA A 2 -6.86 22.28 -13.26
CA ALA A 2 -8.30 22.57 -13.22
C ALA A 2 -9.00 21.83 -14.36
N MET A 3 -10.00 21.02 -14.00
CA MET A 3 -10.85 20.31 -14.95
C MET A 3 -11.86 21.29 -15.57
N ASP A 4 -12.09 21.22 -16.88
CA ASP A 4 -13.15 22.00 -17.51
C ASP A 4 -14.50 21.32 -17.29
N LYS A 5 -15.32 21.89 -16.41
CA LYS A 5 -16.65 21.34 -16.09
C LYS A 5 -17.70 21.61 -17.18
N ASN A 6 -17.38 22.43 -18.17
CA ASN A 6 -18.27 22.72 -19.29
C ASN A 6 -18.11 21.71 -20.44
N ASP A 7 -17.01 20.97 -20.45
CA ASP A 7 -16.77 19.86 -21.37
C ASP A 7 -17.26 18.55 -20.75
N GLU A 8 -18.48 18.17 -21.13
CA GLU A 8 -19.15 16.95 -20.64
C GLU A 8 -18.52 15.65 -21.16
N GLU A 9 -17.66 15.72 -22.19
CA GLU A 9 -17.13 14.52 -22.86
C GLU A 9 -15.72 14.16 -22.37
N HIS A 10 -14.83 15.15 -22.21
CA HIS A 10 -13.45 14.89 -21.80
C HIS A 10 -12.97 15.75 -20.63
N TYR A 11 -13.80 16.65 -20.09
CA TYR A 11 -13.45 17.59 -19.03
C TYR A 11 -12.15 18.40 -19.28
N GLY A 12 -11.84 18.69 -20.55
CA GLY A 12 -10.61 19.36 -20.97
C GLY A 12 -9.35 18.48 -20.96
N MET A 13 -9.47 17.17 -20.70
CA MET A 13 -8.34 16.24 -20.54
C MET A 13 -8.01 15.45 -21.80
N ARG A 14 -8.68 15.73 -22.92
CA ARG A 14 -8.60 14.94 -24.16
C ARG A 14 -7.17 14.75 -24.67
N GLU A 15 -6.31 15.75 -24.52
CA GLU A 15 -4.92 15.70 -24.99
C GLU A 15 -3.99 14.94 -24.03
N LEU A 16 -4.36 14.84 -22.75
CA LEU A 16 -3.61 14.13 -21.72
C LEU A 16 -3.95 12.63 -21.69
N MET A 17 -5.14 12.26 -22.15
CA MET A 17 -5.61 10.88 -22.19
C MET A 17 -4.77 10.01 -23.13
N ASP A 18 -4.59 8.75 -22.71
CA ASP A 18 -3.98 7.72 -23.54
C ASP A 18 -4.74 7.59 -24.89
N PRO A 19 -4.05 7.67 -26.04
CA PRO A 19 -4.67 7.53 -27.35
C PRO A 19 -5.50 6.26 -27.55
N ALA A 20 -5.12 5.14 -26.91
CA ALA A 20 -5.87 3.89 -26.97
C ALA A 20 -7.22 3.98 -26.25
N ILE A 21 -7.34 4.83 -25.23
CA ILE A 21 -8.58 5.02 -24.45
C ILE A 21 -9.49 6.05 -25.12
N ARG A 22 -8.93 7.10 -25.73
CA ARG A 22 -9.68 8.18 -26.40
C ARG A 22 -10.69 7.72 -27.45
N ASN A 23 -10.40 6.62 -28.15
CA ASN A 23 -11.26 6.09 -29.21
C ASN A 23 -12.19 4.97 -28.73
N THR A 24 -12.13 4.58 -27.46
CA THR A 24 -13.00 3.54 -26.92
C THR A 24 -14.30 4.14 -26.42
N THR A 25 -15.39 3.38 -26.56
CA THR A 25 -16.73 3.72 -26.02
C THR A 25 -16.71 3.93 -24.49
N ALA A 26 -15.59 3.60 -23.82
CA ALA A 26 -15.37 3.83 -22.40
C ALA A 26 -15.35 5.32 -22.00
N LEU A 27 -15.20 6.23 -22.96
CA LEU A 27 -15.32 7.66 -22.67
C LEU A 27 -16.77 8.10 -22.39
N HIS A 28 -17.76 7.30 -22.82
CA HIS A 28 -19.17 7.49 -22.48
C HIS A 28 -19.55 6.71 -21.20
N LEU A 29 -18.61 6.51 -20.27
CA LEU A 29 -18.95 6.11 -18.91
C LEU A 29 -19.55 7.32 -18.21
N ILE A 30 -20.79 7.19 -17.72
CA ILE A 30 -21.46 8.24 -16.92
C ILE A 30 -20.61 8.54 -15.68
N GLY A 31 -19.85 7.55 -15.23
CA GLY A 31 -18.88 7.65 -14.14
C GLY A 31 -17.58 8.41 -14.43
N PHE A 32 -17.29 8.83 -15.67
CA PHE A 32 -15.97 9.36 -16.02
C PHE A 32 -15.61 10.65 -15.26
N GLY A 33 -16.55 11.59 -15.13
CA GLY A 33 -16.33 12.82 -14.35
C GLY A 33 -16.05 12.55 -12.87
N ARG A 34 -16.72 11.55 -12.29
CA ARG A 34 -16.51 11.13 -10.89
C ARG A 34 -15.16 10.46 -10.70
N PHE A 35 -14.71 9.69 -11.69
CA PHE A 35 -13.37 9.10 -11.69
C PHE A 35 -12.28 10.18 -11.70
N LEU A 36 -12.44 11.21 -12.53
CA LEU A 36 -11.50 12.33 -12.58
C LEU A 36 -11.46 13.13 -11.27
N GLU A 37 -12.63 13.37 -10.66
CA GLU A 37 -12.73 14.01 -9.35
C GLU A 37 -11.95 13.22 -8.29
N LEU A 38 -12.13 11.90 -8.24
CA LEU A 38 -11.38 11.00 -7.35
C LEU A 38 -9.87 11.03 -7.65
N ALA A 39 -9.48 10.99 -8.93
CA ALA A 39 -8.09 11.07 -9.34
C ALA A 39 -7.44 12.37 -8.88
N MET A 40 -8.18 13.48 -8.88
CA MET A 40 -7.68 14.77 -8.41
C MET A 40 -7.52 14.81 -6.89
N GLN A 41 -8.44 14.22 -6.13
CA GLN A 41 -8.28 14.08 -4.68
C GLN A 41 -7.07 13.23 -4.31
N CYS A 42 -6.76 12.18 -5.08
CA CYS A 42 -5.59 11.31 -4.82
C CYS A 42 -4.24 12.04 -4.95
N VAL A 43 -4.17 13.10 -5.75
CA VAL A 43 -2.94 13.85 -6.01
C VAL A 43 -2.94 15.24 -5.37
N GLU A 44 -3.86 15.49 -4.45
CA GLU A 44 -3.94 16.75 -3.72
C GLU A 44 -2.62 17.04 -2.99
N GLU A 45 -2.21 18.31 -2.92
CA GLU A 45 -0.92 18.68 -2.32
C GLU A 45 -0.91 18.38 -0.81
N SER A 46 -2.05 18.61 -0.16
CA SER A 46 -2.28 18.29 1.24
C SER A 46 -2.56 16.79 1.41
N ALA A 47 -1.76 16.14 2.25
CA ALA A 47 -1.95 14.72 2.57
C ALA A 47 -3.26 14.43 3.31
N ALA A 48 -3.82 15.42 4.03
CA ALA A 48 -5.06 15.27 4.77
C ALA A 48 -6.30 15.19 3.87
N ASP A 49 -6.19 15.75 2.66
CA ASP A 49 -7.28 15.78 1.67
C ASP A 49 -7.25 14.57 0.73
N ARG A 50 -6.18 13.76 0.78
CA ARG A 50 -6.09 12.52 0.00
C ARG A 50 -6.97 11.44 0.63
N PRO A 51 -7.82 10.77 -0.16
CA PRO A 51 -8.65 9.68 0.33
C PRO A 51 -7.79 8.50 0.77
N THR A 52 -8.29 7.71 1.72
CA THR A 52 -7.65 6.44 2.05
C THR A 52 -7.82 5.47 0.88
N MET A 53 -6.89 4.52 0.72
CA MET A 53 -7.04 3.48 -0.32
C MET A 53 -8.35 2.70 -0.21
N SER A 54 -8.91 2.57 1.00
CA SER A 54 -10.21 1.93 1.20
C SER A 54 -11.36 2.73 0.59
N ASP A 55 -11.27 4.07 0.64
CA ASP A 55 -12.28 4.96 0.08
C ASP A 55 -12.12 5.06 -1.44
N VAL A 56 -10.89 5.03 -1.94
CA VAL A 56 -10.60 4.95 -3.38
C VAL A 56 -11.24 3.72 -4.00
N VAL A 57 -11.06 2.53 -3.40
CA VAL A 57 -11.65 1.29 -3.92
C VAL A 57 -13.18 1.36 -3.91
N LYS A 58 -13.79 1.79 -2.80
CA LYS A 58 -15.26 1.95 -2.74
C LYS A 58 -15.77 2.92 -3.79
N ALA A 59 -15.09 4.05 -3.98
CA ALA A 59 -15.50 5.04 -4.98
C ALA A 59 -15.46 4.46 -6.39
N ILE A 60 -14.41 3.70 -6.74
CA ILE A 60 -14.29 3.02 -8.04
C ILE A 60 -15.39 1.96 -8.20
N GLU A 61 -15.66 1.15 -7.18
CA GLU A 61 -16.74 0.15 -7.22
C GLU A 61 -18.11 0.82 -7.46
N ILE A 62 -18.40 1.94 -6.77
CA ILE A 62 -19.64 2.71 -6.95
C ILE A 62 -19.74 3.27 -8.37
N ILE A 63 -18.65 3.83 -8.90
CA ILE A 63 -18.60 4.37 -10.27
C ILE A 63 -18.95 3.28 -11.29
N LEU A 64 -18.32 2.11 -11.17
CA LEU A 64 -18.58 0.98 -12.06
C LEU A 64 -20.01 0.45 -11.96
N GLN A 65 -20.56 0.37 -10.73
CA GLN A 65 -21.95 -0.05 -10.52
C GLN A 65 -22.95 0.92 -11.13
N ASN A 66 -22.70 2.23 -11.05
CA ASN A 66 -23.55 3.26 -11.65
C ASN A 66 -23.58 3.16 -13.18
N ASP A 67 -22.47 2.72 -13.79
CA ASP A 67 -22.38 2.45 -15.22
C ASP A 67 -22.96 1.07 -15.63
N GLY A 68 -23.58 0.36 -14.69
CA GLY A 68 -24.22 -0.94 -14.93
C GLY A 68 -23.23 -2.11 -15.02
N MET A 69 -21.96 -1.90 -14.63
CA MET A 69 -20.98 -2.98 -14.56
C MET A 69 -21.14 -3.75 -13.25
N ASN A 70 -21.25 -5.08 -13.36
CA ASN A 70 -21.35 -5.96 -12.21
C ASN A 70 -19.97 -6.16 -11.55
N THR A 71 -19.66 -5.35 -10.55
CA THR A 71 -18.50 -5.57 -9.68
C THR A 71 -18.85 -6.65 -8.66
N ASN A 72 -18.84 -7.93 -9.06
CA ASN A 72 -18.99 -9.01 -8.09
C ASN A 72 -17.70 -9.01 -7.23
N SER A 73 -17.69 -8.24 -6.14
CA SER A 73 -16.53 -7.97 -5.31
C SER A 73 -16.03 -9.26 -4.68
N THR A 74 -15.17 -10.00 -5.37
CA THR A 74 -14.18 -10.88 -4.75
C THR A 74 -13.03 -10.04 -4.22
N SER A 75 -13.35 -9.00 -3.46
CA SER A 75 -12.41 -8.19 -2.70
C SER A 75 -12.12 -8.98 -1.43
N ALA A 76 -11.21 -9.95 -1.51
CA ALA A 76 -10.74 -10.64 -0.33
C ALA A 76 -10.09 -9.60 0.59
N SER A 77 -10.68 -9.38 1.77
CA SER A 77 -10.09 -8.55 2.80
C SER A 77 -8.81 -9.23 3.30
N SER A 78 -7.65 -8.76 2.85
CA SER A 78 -6.34 -9.19 3.38
C SER A 78 -6.05 -8.48 4.71
N SER A 79 -6.88 -8.73 5.73
CA SER A 79 -6.57 -8.38 7.13
C SER A 79 -6.45 -9.68 7.93
N ALA A 80 -5.42 -10.47 7.60
CA ALA A 80 -4.98 -11.57 8.45
C ALA A 80 -4.22 -11.01 9.66
N THR A 81 -4.95 -10.57 10.67
CA THR A 81 -4.43 -10.57 12.05
C THR A 81 -5.17 -11.65 12.83
N ASP A 82 -4.97 -12.91 12.45
CA ASP A 82 -5.21 -14.04 13.36
C ASP A 82 -4.10 -14.03 14.41
N PHE A 83 -4.09 -13.01 15.27
CA PHE A 83 -3.40 -13.14 16.54
C PHE A 83 -4.44 -13.69 17.51
N GLY A 84 -4.56 -15.02 17.49
CA GLY A 84 -5.37 -15.75 18.45
C GLY A 84 -5.11 -15.20 19.85
N SER A 85 -6.17 -14.72 20.50
CA SER A 85 -6.16 -14.25 21.89
C SER A 85 -5.99 -15.44 22.83
N SER A 86 -4.84 -16.10 22.79
CA SER A 86 -4.39 -16.94 23.90
C SER A 86 -3.51 -16.08 24.80
N LYS A 87 -3.97 -15.87 26.03
CA LYS A 87 -3.19 -15.34 27.15
C LYS A 87 -1.82 -16.03 27.21
N GLY A 88 -0.81 -15.39 26.63
CA GLY A 88 0.58 -15.81 26.66
C GLY A 88 1.40 -14.64 26.18
N ALA A 89 2.18 -14.04 27.07
CA ALA A 89 2.92 -12.81 26.84
C ALA A 89 3.61 -12.78 25.47
N LEU A 90 3.44 -11.67 24.73
CA LEU A 90 4.28 -11.31 23.59
C LEU A 90 5.75 -11.37 24.02
N ARG A 91 6.42 -12.49 23.72
CA ARG A 91 7.87 -12.57 23.83
C ARG A 91 8.42 -12.04 22.51
N HIS A 92 8.64 -10.72 22.51
CA HIS A 92 9.38 -10.04 21.46
C HIS A 92 10.74 -10.75 21.29
N PRO A 93 11.16 -11.08 20.05
CA PRO A 93 12.42 -11.80 19.79
C PRO A 93 13.69 -11.13 20.34
N TYR A 94 13.62 -9.85 20.69
CA TYR A 94 14.73 -9.07 21.27
C TYR A 94 14.58 -8.78 22.77
N ASN A 95 13.70 -9.47 23.50
CA ASN A 95 13.60 -9.29 24.94
C ASN A 95 14.74 -10.01 25.67
N ASN A 96 15.90 -9.35 25.75
CA ASN A 96 17.16 -9.85 26.32
C ASN A 96 17.21 -9.92 27.86
N ASP A 97 16.09 -9.81 28.58
CA ASP A 97 16.09 -9.81 30.05
C ASP A 97 16.00 -11.21 30.68
N ALA A 98 16.74 -12.17 30.13
CA ALA A 98 17.05 -13.41 30.82
C ALA A 98 18.52 -13.72 30.64
N LEU A 99 19.36 -13.03 31.43
CA LEU A 99 20.73 -13.44 31.71
C LEU A 99 20.70 -14.59 32.74
N PRO A 100 20.94 -15.87 32.37
CA PRO A 100 21.46 -16.82 33.32
C PRO A 100 22.98 -16.60 33.39
N LYS A 101 23.45 -16.10 34.53
CA LYS A 101 24.84 -16.26 34.93
C LYS A 101 25.17 -17.76 34.97
N LYS A 102 26.11 -18.24 34.14
CA LYS A 102 26.98 -19.37 34.52
C LYS A 102 28.23 -19.49 33.64
N ASP A 103 29.34 -19.12 34.27
CA ASP A 103 30.69 -19.72 34.30
C ASP A 103 31.27 -20.45 33.08
N VAL A 104 32.40 -19.90 32.61
CA VAL A 104 33.65 -20.53 32.11
C VAL A 104 33.56 -21.98 31.62
N ASN A 105 33.69 -22.20 30.30
CA ASN A 105 34.79 -22.92 29.66
C ASN A 105 34.45 -23.33 28.21
N ASP A 106 35.45 -23.21 27.35
CA ASP A 106 35.69 -23.93 26.10
C ASP A 106 34.78 -23.74 24.89
N SER A 107 35.41 -23.15 23.86
CA SER A 107 35.37 -23.54 22.45
C SER A 107 34.34 -24.61 22.05
N THR A 108 33.39 -24.24 21.20
CA THR A 108 33.23 -24.74 19.81
C THR A 108 31.78 -24.63 19.33
N ASN A 109 31.63 -24.17 18.08
CA ASN A 109 30.47 -24.32 17.20
C ASN A 109 29.18 -23.54 17.51
N ASN A 110 29.19 -22.25 17.17
CA ASN A 110 27.99 -21.62 16.62
C ASN A 110 27.84 -22.04 15.16
N ALA A 111 27.22 -23.19 14.95
CA ALA A 111 26.78 -23.64 13.64
C ALA A 111 25.53 -22.83 13.23
N PHE A 112 25.74 -21.70 12.56
CA PHE A 112 24.72 -21.00 11.79
C PHE A 112 25.31 -20.61 10.44
N ASP A 113 25.00 -21.42 9.42
CA ASP A 113 25.25 -21.12 8.01
C ASP A 113 24.45 -19.89 7.59
N TYR A 114 25.08 -18.72 7.61
CA TYR A 114 24.58 -17.53 6.92
C TYR A 114 25.41 -17.32 5.66
N SER A 115 24.88 -17.82 4.55
CA SER A 115 25.41 -17.60 3.20
C SER A 115 25.11 -16.16 2.77
N GLY A 116 25.85 -15.19 3.32
CA GLY A 116 25.74 -13.77 3.02
C GLY A 116 27.07 -13.08 3.23
N GLY A 117 27.97 -13.23 2.26
CA GLY A 117 29.36 -12.80 2.36
C GLY A 117 29.54 -11.29 2.29
N TYR A 118 29.50 -10.60 3.43
CA TYR A 118 30.20 -9.33 3.64
C TYR A 118 30.47 -9.11 5.14
N THR A 119 31.72 -9.25 5.58
CA THR A 119 32.15 -8.89 6.94
C THR A 119 32.53 -7.41 6.97
N LEU A 120 31.64 -6.54 7.45
CA LEU A 120 31.99 -5.16 7.78
C LEU A 120 32.74 -5.14 9.12
N SER A 121 34.05 -4.89 9.06
CA SER A 121 34.88 -4.68 10.25
C SER A 121 34.68 -3.27 10.77
N ALA A 122 33.88 -3.10 11.82
CA ALA A 122 33.71 -1.83 12.51
C ALA A 122 34.77 -1.69 13.62
N LYS A 123 35.98 -1.22 13.26
CA LYS A 123 36.90 -0.64 14.25
C LYS A 123 36.79 0.88 14.16
N VAL A 124 35.98 1.47 15.04
CA VAL A 124 36.02 2.93 15.29
C VAL A 124 36.84 3.14 16.56
N GLU A 125 37.95 3.85 16.43
CA GLU A 125 38.83 4.22 17.53
C GLU A 125 38.65 5.73 17.83
N PRO A 126 38.54 6.15 19.10
CA PRO A 126 38.26 7.55 19.43
C PRO A 126 39.54 8.38 19.58
N LYS A 127 39.50 9.63 19.11
CA LYS A 127 40.24 10.77 19.68
C LYS A 127 39.48 12.06 19.41
#